data_AF-A4WZK9-F1
#
_entry.id   AF-A4WZK9-F1
#
_cell.length_a   1.000
_cell.length_b   1.000
_cell.length_c   1.000
_cell.angle_alpha   90.00
_cell.angle_beta   90.00
_cell.angle_gamma   90.00
#
_symmetry.space_group_name_H-M   'P 1'
#
loop_
_entity.id
_entity.type
_entity.pdbx_description
1 polymer ?
#
loop_
_entity_poly.entity_id
_entity_poly.type
_entity_poly.pdbx_seq_one_letter_code
_entity_poly.pdbx_strand_id
1 'polypeptide(L)'
;MPKSMGMAVAVPATLAVIAVGGAGFGAYMYNERNLALEELARQSALSGSIAALETEVAGLTSQVKAAESQLAERRSQLEAAQAELATVEAEHERLSSELAPMREEIASFDSRRAEAEQGTTKAIEDFKAADARLKELTGREDTLRATVSKLAGEVQDLDRRMEGLRSESGALVAAAQSAARQRTDLQGMVETLAQLLASRSEELVQLERRIGEQDLKVPTEGPAPLAAAAGAGAQAAPEPASEEAPPASDEAEEAGEPEVPAEEVDEPEAQAEEVDASEDAAAAPTDAAPEEAAAGEAAEAEDAAPAEAPAEEDPAAETAEAPQPAPAAEVGELRAGTYGIGPLFATFVPDGTFTMRNVELDTSVTGQWEAVNGLLTLSDPEGGSGSSSFPMVCRLVKEAQALKLAVADQGNCPLAGMDITRR
;
A
#
# COMPACT_ATOMS: atom_id res chain seq x y z
N MET A 1 3.35 -37.11 90.04
CA MET A 1 3.80 -37.04 91.46
C MET A 1 3.02 -38.08 92.27
N PRO A 2 3.61 -39.21 92.67
CA PRO A 2 2.98 -40.13 93.60
C PRO A 2 3.36 -39.75 95.04
N LYS A 3 2.39 -39.68 95.94
CA LYS A 3 2.61 -39.48 97.38
C LYS A 3 2.21 -40.77 98.10
N SER A 4 3.23 -41.53 98.50
CA SER A 4 3.10 -42.68 99.37
C SER A 4 2.75 -42.24 100.79
N MET A 5 1.82 -42.93 101.43
CA MET A 5 1.67 -42.94 102.88
C MET A 5 1.41 -44.37 103.32
N GLY A 6 2.43 -44.96 103.95
CA GLY A 6 2.30 -46.22 104.68
C GLY A 6 1.78 -45.96 106.09
N MET A 7 0.87 -46.82 106.55
CA MET A 7 0.55 -46.97 107.96
C MET A 7 0.87 -48.40 108.38
N ALA A 8 1.84 -48.52 109.26
CA ALA A 8 2.12 -49.70 110.04
C ALA A 8 1.20 -49.69 111.28
N VAL A 9 0.42 -50.75 111.48
CA VAL A 9 -0.27 -50.99 112.75
C VAL A 9 0.10 -52.38 113.25
N ALA A 10 0.59 -52.37 114.49
CA ALA A 10 1.13 -53.50 115.23
C ALA A 10 0.04 -54.48 115.68
N VAL A 11 0.38 -55.76 115.61
CA VAL A 11 -0.37 -56.89 116.15
C VAL A 11 0.11 -57.18 117.58
N PRO A 12 -0.77 -57.43 118.56
CA PRO A 12 -0.40 -58.14 119.77
C PRO A 12 -0.69 -59.64 119.62
N ALA A 13 0.34 -60.43 119.90
CA ALA A 13 0.29 -61.87 119.98
C ALA A 13 -0.17 -62.33 121.37
N THR A 14 -1.22 -63.14 121.44
CA THR A 14 -1.38 -64.11 122.53
C THR A 14 -2.15 -65.35 122.10
N LEU A 15 -1.57 -66.48 122.48
CA LEU A 15 -2.14 -67.77 122.82
C LEU A 15 -2.24 -68.88 121.76
N ALA A 16 -1.38 -69.87 122.05
CA ALA A 16 -1.23 -71.18 121.47
C ALA A 16 -2.26 -72.18 122.01
N VAL A 17 -2.25 -73.35 121.34
CA VAL A 17 -2.66 -74.70 121.77
C VAL A 17 -3.75 -75.29 120.88
N ILE A 18 -3.49 -76.53 120.46
CA ILE A 18 -4.25 -77.52 119.67
C ILE A 18 -3.54 -77.78 118.33
N ALA A 19 -3.20 -79.00 117.88
CA ALA A 19 -2.94 -80.32 118.48
C ALA A 19 -2.71 -81.23 117.25
N VAL A 20 -1.47 -81.72 117.07
CA VAL A 20 -0.96 -83.03 116.55
C VAL A 20 -1.76 -83.90 115.53
N GLY A 21 -2.92 -83.50 115.02
CA GLY A 21 -3.55 -84.03 113.79
C GLY A 21 -3.15 -83.29 112.50
N GLY A 22 -2.19 -82.37 112.58
CA GLY A 22 -1.93 -81.35 111.57
C GLY A 22 -0.92 -81.69 110.48
N ALA A 23 -0.26 -82.85 110.47
CA ALA A 23 0.77 -83.15 109.46
C ALA A 23 0.18 -83.71 108.14
N GLY A 24 -0.78 -84.64 108.21
CA GLY A 24 -1.50 -85.14 107.04
C GLY A 24 -2.55 -84.16 106.52
N PHE A 25 -3.29 -83.53 107.44
CA PHE A 25 -4.17 -82.40 107.12
C PHE A 25 -3.37 -81.19 106.64
N GLY A 26 -2.16 -80.97 107.17
CA GLY A 26 -1.25 -79.93 106.72
C GLY A 26 -0.79 -80.12 105.29
N ALA A 27 -0.34 -81.31 104.89
CA ALA A 27 0.07 -81.58 103.51
C ALA A 27 -1.11 -81.58 102.51
N TYR A 28 -2.28 -82.09 102.91
CA TYR A 28 -3.51 -82.00 102.12
C TYR A 28 -3.99 -80.55 101.97
N MET A 29 -4.00 -79.77 103.05
CA MET A 29 -4.31 -78.33 103.04
C MET A 29 -3.21 -77.50 102.34
N TYR A 30 -1.95 -77.96 102.30
CA TYR A 30 -0.87 -77.31 101.54
C TYR A 30 -1.00 -77.61 100.05
N ASN A 31 -1.43 -78.81 99.68
CA ASN A 31 -1.73 -79.17 98.29
C ASN A 31 -3.00 -78.47 97.78
N GLU A 32 -4.08 -78.43 98.58
CA GLU A 32 -5.25 -77.60 98.30
C GLU A 32 -4.90 -76.10 98.27
N ARG A 33 -4.01 -75.61 99.15
CA ARG A 33 -3.51 -74.22 99.06
C ARG A 33 -2.69 -73.99 97.81
N ASN A 34 -1.85 -74.94 97.37
CA ASN A 34 -1.04 -74.78 96.17
C ASN A 34 -1.94 -74.80 94.92
N LEU A 35 -2.94 -75.68 94.84
CA LEU A 35 -3.94 -75.68 93.77
C LEU A 35 -4.76 -74.39 93.78
N ALA A 36 -5.15 -73.88 94.95
CA ALA A 36 -5.83 -72.60 95.09
C ALA A 36 -4.94 -71.40 94.70
N LEU A 37 -3.64 -71.45 95.00
CA LEU A 37 -2.66 -70.44 94.59
C LEU A 37 -2.42 -70.46 93.08
N GLU A 38 -2.41 -71.65 92.47
CA GLU A 38 -2.27 -71.83 91.02
C GLU A 38 -3.51 -71.35 90.27
N GLU A 39 -4.70 -71.58 90.84
CA GLU A 39 -5.97 -71.03 90.35
C GLU A 39 -6.00 -69.50 90.47
N LEU A 40 -5.57 -68.93 91.61
CA LEU A 40 -5.42 -67.49 91.79
C LEU A 40 -4.40 -66.88 90.83
N ALA A 41 -3.28 -67.56 90.60
CA ALA A 41 -2.26 -67.14 89.65
C ALA A 41 -2.83 -67.13 88.22
N ARG A 42 -3.58 -68.17 87.83
CA ARG A 42 -4.28 -68.26 86.54
C ARG A 42 -5.33 -67.17 86.40
N GLN A 43 -6.11 -66.90 87.44
CA GLN A 43 -7.12 -65.84 87.46
C GLN A 43 -6.46 -64.45 87.34
N SER A 44 -5.34 -64.23 88.01
CA SER A 44 -4.56 -62.99 87.88
C SER A 44 -4.01 -62.82 86.46
N ALA A 45 -3.50 -63.90 85.84
CA ALA A 45 -3.02 -63.88 84.46
C ALA A 45 -4.14 -63.60 83.45
N LEU A 46 -5.31 -64.21 83.64
CA LEU A 46 -6.52 -63.93 82.85
C LEU A 46 -6.94 -62.47 83.02
N SER A 47 -6.97 -61.94 84.25
CA SER A 47 -7.31 -60.53 84.49
C SER A 47 -6.33 -59.58 83.81
N GLY A 48 -5.04 -59.90 83.81
CA GLY A 48 -4.01 -59.15 83.08
C GLY A 48 -4.22 -59.20 81.58
N SER A 49 -4.55 -60.38 81.03
CA SER A 49 -4.86 -60.53 79.60
C SER A 49 -6.09 -59.74 79.18
N ILE A 50 -7.15 -59.74 80.00
CA ILE A 50 -8.36 -58.96 79.78
C ILE A 50 -8.04 -57.46 79.77
N ALA A 51 -7.28 -56.97 80.75
CA ALA A 51 -6.89 -55.56 80.81
C ALA A 51 -6.03 -55.14 79.60
N ALA A 52 -5.14 -56.03 79.11
CA ALA A 52 -4.36 -55.79 77.91
C ALA A 52 -5.25 -55.72 76.64
N LEU A 53 -6.17 -56.68 76.49
CA LEU A 53 -7.16 -56.70 75.40
C LEU A 53 -8.08 -55.48 75.44
N GLU A 54 -8.54 -55.04 76.62
CA GLU A 54 -9.34 -53.82 76.77
C GLU A 54 -8.56 -52.58 76.32
N THR A 55 -7.27 -52.51 76.66
CA THR A 55 -6.38 -51.43 76.22
C THR A 55 -6.19 -51.45 74.71
N GLU A 56 -6.00 -52.63 74.12
CA GLU A 56 -5.87 -52.81 72.67
C GLU A 56 -7.16 -52.43 71.93
N VAL A 57 -8.33 -52.87 72.42
CA VAL A 57 -9.64 -52.51 71.88
C VAL A 57 -9.86 -51.01 71.95
N ALA A 58 -9.51 -50.36 73.08
CA ALA A 58 -9.58 -48.91 73.20
C ALA A 58 -8.66 -48.21 72.18
N GLY A 59 -7.44 -48.72 71.98
CA GLY A 59 -6.48 -48.22 71.00
C GLY A 59 -6.98 -48.35 69.56
N LEU A 60 -7.45 -49.54 69.17
CA LEU A 60 -8.03 -49.81 67.85
C LEU A 60 -9.27 -48.96 67.61
N THR A 61 -10.13 -48.79 68.62
CA THR A 61 -11.31 -47.91 68.54
C THR A 61 -10.90 -46.47 68.26
N SER A 62 -9.81 -45.98 68.89
CA SER A 62 -9.27 -44.65 68.60
C SER A 62 -8.71 -44.55 67.18
N GLN A 63 -8.01 -45.58 66.69
CA GLN A 63 -7.47 -45.61 65.33
C GLN A 63 -8.58 -45.64 64.28
N VAL A 64 -9.64 -46.43 64.50
CA VAL A 64 -10.82 -46.47 63.61
C VAL A 64 -11.46 -45.09 63.52
N LYS A 65 -11.70 -44.42 64.65
CA LYS A 65 -12.25 -43.05 64.65
C LYS A 65 -11.36 -42.05 63.92
N ALA A 66 -10.04 -42.15 64.07
CA ALA A 66 -9.09 -41.30 63.36
C ALA A 66 -9.11 -41.57 61.84
N ALA A 67 -9.14 -42.84 61.43
CA ALA A 67 -9.23 -43.24 60.03
C ALA A 67 -10.56 -42.81 59.41
N GLU A 68 -11.68 -42.94 60.12
CA GLU A 68 -13.00 -42.45 59.69
C GLU A 68 -12.98 -40.94 59.46
N SER A 69 -12.36 -40.17 60.37
CA SER A 69 -12.18 -38.73 60.22
C SER A 69 -11.32 -38.38 59.00
N GLN A 70 -10.21 -39.09 58.77
CA GLN A 70 -9.36 -38.86 57.59
C GLN A 70 -10.09 -39.20 56.30
N LEU A 71 -10.91 -40.24 56.29
CA LEU A 71 -11.69 -40.65 55.11
C LEU A 71 -12.77 -39.60 54.80
N ALA A 72 -13.45 -39.07 55.81
CA ALA A 72 -14.40 -37.97 55.64
C ALA A 72 -13.73 -36.72 55.05
N GLU A 73 -12.55 -36.34 55.58
CA GLU A 73 -11.76 -35.22 55.07
C GLU A 73 -11.33 -35.42 53.61
N ARG A 74 -10.79 -36.60 53.27
CA ARG A 74 -10.38 -36.92 51.90
C ARG A 74 -11.56 -36.92 50.91
N ARG A 75 -12.75 -37.34 51.35
CA ARG A 75 -13.97 -37.25 50.53
C ARG A 75 -14.35 -35.79 50.27
N SER A 76 -14.30 -34.94 51.30
CA SER A 76 -14.54 -33.50 51.13
C SER A 76 -13.54 -32.86 50.15
N GLN A 77 -12.26 -33.25 50.23
CA GLN A 77 -11.23 -32.77 49.30
C GLN A 77 -11.48 -33.24 47.86
N LEU A 78 -11.92 -34.49 47.66
CA LEU A 78 -12.28 -35.01 46.34
C LEU A 78 -13.48 -34.26 45.74
N GLU A 79 -14.51 -33.99 46.54
CA GLU A 79 -15.68 -33.24 46.08
C GLU A 79 -15.30 -31.79 45.70
N ALA A 80 -14.44 -31.14 46.50
CA ALA A 80 -13.92 -29.81 46.19
C ALA A 80 -13.10 -29.80 44.89
N ALA A 81 -12.17 -30.74 44.73
CA ALA A 81 -11.34 -30.85 43.53
C ALA A 81 -12.18 -31.15 42.27
N GLN A 82 -13.25 -31.94 42.40
CA GLN A 82 -14.19 -32.19 41.29
C GLN A 82 -14.95 -30.91 40.88
N ALA A 83 -15.35 -30.08 41.85
CA ALA A 83 -15.99 -28.80 41.57
C ALA A 83 -15.02 -27.80 40.90
N GLU A 84 -13.77 -27.77 41.33
CA GLU A 84 -12.72 -26.97 40.69
C GLU A 84 -12.45 -27.43 39.26
N LEU A 85 -12.32 -28.73 39.02
CA LEU A 85 -12.13 -29.29 37.68
C LEU A 85 -13.28 -28.91 36.74
N ALA A 86 -14.53 -29.05 37.19
CA ALA A 86 -15.70 -28.67 36.41
C ALA A 86 -15.71 -27.16 36.08
N THR A 87 -15.20 -26.32 36.96
CA THR A 87 -15.07 -24.87 36.73
C THR A 87 -14.01 -24.58 35.67
N VAL A 88 -12.84 -25.21 35.77
CA VAL A 88 -11.74 -25.06 34.79
C VAL A 88 -12.17 -25.58 33.41
N GLU A 89 -12.88 -26.71 33.34
CA GLU A 89 -13.42 -27.24 32.09
C GLU A 89 -14.39 -26.23 31.44
N ALA A 90 -15.29 -25.62 32.21
CA ALA A 90 -16.21 -24.60 31.72
C ALA A 90 -15.47 -23.33 31.24
N GLU A 91 -14.42 -22.90 31.96
CA GLU A 91 -13.59 -21.77 31.53
C GLU A 91 -12.82 -22.07 30.24
N HIS A 92 -12.28 -23.29 30.11
CA HIS A 92 -11.62 -23.74 28.89
C HIS A 92 -12.58 -23.75 27.70
N GLU A 93 -13.79 -24.28 27.87
CA GLU A 93 -14.82 -24.25 26.83
C GLU A 93 -15.17 -22.81 26.43
N ARG A 94 -15.36 -21.91 27.41
CA ARG A 94 -15.61 -20.48 27.15
C ARG A 94 -14.48 -19.83 26.35
N LEU A 95 -13.24 -19.97 26.80
CA LEU A 95 -12.07 -19.41 26.12
C LEU A 95 -11.88 -20.00 24.73
N SER A 96 -12.14 -21.30 24.55
CA SER A 96 -12.08 -21.94 23.24
C SER A 96 -13.12 -21.38 22.27
N SER A 97 -14.33 -21.09 22.78
CA SER A 97 -15.40 -20.44 22.01
C SER A 97 -15.10 -18.98 21.69
N GLU A 98 -14.31 -18.28 22.51
CA GLU A 98 -13.87 -16.90 22.25
C GLU A 98 -12.71 -16.85 21.25
N LEU A 99 -11.80 -17.84 21.28
CA LEU A 99 -10.66 -17.90 20.36
C LEU A 99 -11.05 -18.27 18.92
N ALA A 100 -12.13 -19.05 18.74
CA ALA A 100 -12.61 -19.45 17.41
C ALA A 100 -12.94 -18.24 16.50
N PRO A 101 -13.80 -17.27 16.90
CA PRO A 101 -14.09 -16.10 16.07
C PRO A 101 -12.87 -15.20 15.88
N MET A 102 -12.00 -15.03 16.89
CA MET A 102 -10.78 -14.24 16.73
C MET A 102 -9.84 -14.81 15.64
N ARG A 103 -9.73 -16.14 15.53
CA ARG A 103 -8.95 -16.78 14.47
C ARG A 103 -9.57 -16.58 13.10
N GLU A 104 -10.89 -16.62 13.00
CA GLU A 104 -11.62 -16.34 11.76
C GLU A 104 -11.46 -14.87 11.33
N GLU A 105 -11.53 -13.93 12.28
CA GLU A 105 -11.26 -12.51 12.03
C GLU A 105 -9.85 -12.28 11.51
N ILE A 106 -8.83 -12.89 12.13
CA ILE A 106 -7.43 -12.82 11.66
C ILE A 106 -7.32 -13.34 10.23
N ALA A 107 -7.90 -14.51 9.92
CA ALA A 107 -7.89 -15.05 8.56
C ALA A 107 -8.58 -14.10 7.56
N SER A 108 -9.67 -13.43 7.97
CA SER A 108 -10.35 -12.43 7.15
C SER A 108 -9.50 -11.17 6.91
N PHE A 109 -8.71 -10.75 7.91
CA PHE A 109 -7.78 -9.63 7.77
C PHE A 109 -6.63 -9.99 6.83
N ASP A 110 -6.08 -11.19 6.94
CA ASP A 110 -5.04 -11.68 6.05
C ASP A 110 -5.52 -11.76 4.58
N SER A 111 -6.75 -12.23 4.35
CA SER A 111 -7.36 -12.23 3.02
C SER A 111 -7.50 -10.81 2.45
N ARG A 112 -8.07 -9.88 3.22
CA ARG A 112 -8.23 -8.48 2.81
C ARG A 112 -6.89 -7.80 2.55
N ARG A 113 -5.87 -8.14 3.33
CA ARG A 113 -4.51 -7.64 3.13
C ARG A 113 -3.93 -8.16 1.80
N ALA A 114 -4.05 -9.45 1.51
CA ALA A 114 -3.57 -10.02 0.26
C ALA A 114 -4.27 -9.39 -0.97
N GLU A 115 -5.59 -9.19 -0.90
CA GLU A 115 -6.36 -8.50 -1.93
C GLU A 115 -5.91 -7.04 -2.11
N ALA A 116 -5.66 -6.32 -1.01
CA ALA A 116 -5.14 -4.96 -1.06
C ALA A 116 -3.74 -4.90 -1.68
N GLU A 117 -2.84 -5.80 -1.31
CA GLU A 117 -1.49 -5.91 -1.89
C GLU A 117 -1.56 -6.20 -3.41
N GLN A 118 -2.45 -7.11 -3.84
CA GLN A 118 -2.69 -7.36 -5.27
C GLN A 118 -3.25 -6.11 -5.97
N GLY A 119 -4.20 -5.41 -5.36
CA GLY A 119 -4.78 -4.17 -5.87
C GLY A 119 -3.73 -3.07 -6.06
N THR A 120 -2.81 -2.90 -5.10
CA THR A 120 -1.71 -1.92 -5.22
C THR A 120 -0.75 -2.25 -6.35
N THR A 121 -0.43 -3.54 -6.54
CA THR A 121 0.45 -3.99 -7.63
C THR A 121 -0.17 -3.65 -8.98
N LYS A 122 -1.46 -3.96 -9.17
CA LYS A 122 -2.20 -3.62 -10.39
C LYS A 122 -2.25 -2.11 -10.64
N ALA A 123 -2.54 -1.31 -9.61
CA ALA A 123 -2.58 0.14 -9.73
C ALA A 123 -1.22 0.74 -10.16
N ILE A 124 -0.10 0.17 -9.68
CA ILE A 124 1.24 0.59 -10.09
C ILE A 124 1.49 0.27 -11.58
N GLU A 125 1.04 -0.90 -12.05
CA GLU A 125 1.14 -1.30 -13.46
C GLU A 125 0.30 -0.37 -14.36
N ASP A 126 -0.94 -0.10 -13.96
CA ASP A 126 -1.83 0.82 -14.67
C ASP A 126 -1.23 2.24 -14.75
N PHE A 127 -0.61 2.72 -13.66
CA PHE A 127 0.06 4.02 -13.65
C PHE A 127 1.26 4.07 -14.60
N LYS A 128 2.08 3.01 -14.64
CA LYS A 128 3.19 2.90 -15.60
C LYS A 128 2.70 2.88 -17.05
N ALA A 129 1.61 2.17 -17.32
CA ALA A 129 1.00 2.14 -18.64
C ALA A 129 0.47 3.52 -19.05
N ALA A 130 -0.15 4.26 -18.12
CA ALA A 130 -0.61 5.63 -18.36
C ALA A 130 0.55 6.60 -18.64
N ASP A 131 1.65 6.51 -17.89
CA ASP A 131 2.86 7.32 -18.11
C ASP A 131 3.47 7.07 -19.50
N ALA A 132 3.53 5.79 -19.92
CA ALA A 132 3.99 5.42 -21.26
C ALA A 132 3.11 6.03 -22.36
N ARG A 133 1.78 5.97 -22.21
CA ARG A 133 0.82 6.60 -23.15
C ARG A 133 0.99 8.11 -23.20
N LEU A 134 1.24 8.77 -22.07
CA LEU A 134 1.45 10.22 -22.01
C LEU A 134 2.73 10.63 -22.77
N LYS A 135 3.82 9.88 -22.62
CA LYS A 135 5.06 10.08 -23.38
C LYS A 135 4.84 9.90 -24.88
N GLU A 136 4.11 8.86 -25.28
CA GLU A 136 3.77 8.62 -26.68
C GLU A 136 2.94 9.77 -27.27
N LEU A 137 1.90 10.22 -26.57
CA LEU A 137 1.07 11.35 -27.00
C LEU A 137 1.89 12.64 -27.12
N THR A 138 2.80 12.88 -26.18
CA THR A 138 3.71 14.03 -26.24
C THR A 138 4.61 13.96 -27.48
N GLY A 139 5.19 12.79 -27.77
CA GLY A 139 6.00 12.59 -28.99
C GLY A 139 5.19 12.76 -30.28
N ARG A 140 3.91 12.35 -30.29
CA ARG A 140 3.00 12.61 -31.41
C ARG A 140 2.70 14.10 -31.57
N GLU A 141 2.49 14.83 -30.47
CA GLU A 141 2.28 16.28 -30.50
C GLU A 141 3.50 17.01 -31.09
N ASP A 142 4.71 16.67 -30.65
CA ASP A 142 5.95 17.24 -31.19
C ASP A 142 6.11 16.98 -32.69
N THR A 143 5.78 15.77 -33.12
CA THR A 143 5.80 15.39 -34.54
C THR A 143 4.77 16.21 -35.33
N LEU A 144 3.54 16.33 -34.84
CA LEU A 144 2.50 17.17 -35.46
C LEU A 144 2.90 18.65 -35.52
N ARG A 145 3.57 19.16 -34.49
CA ARG A 145 4.08 20.53 -34.48
C ARG A 145 5.14 20.74 -35.56
N ALA A 146 6.04 19.78 -35.73
CA ALA A 146 7.05 19.80 -36.78
C ALA A 146 6.43 19.74 -38.19
N THR A 147 5.41 18.89 -38.41
CA THR A 147 4.71 18.82 -39.71
C THR A 147 3.97 20.11 -40.03
N VAL A 148 3.27 20.71 -39.05
CA VAL A 148 2.61 22.02 -39.22
C VAL A 148 3.63 23.11 -39.56
N SER A 149 4.78 23.15 -38.89
CA SER A 149 5.84 24.12 -39.19
C SER A 149 6.42 23.93 -40.59
N LYS A 150 6.60 22.69 -41.03
CA LYS A 150 7.08 22.36 -42.39
C LYS A 150 6.07 22.84 -43.43
N LEU A 151 4.80 22.49 -43.26
CA LEU A 151 3.72 22.87 -44.18
C LEU A 151 3.55 24.40 -44.26
N ALA A 152 3.69 25.11 -43.14
CA ALA A 152 3.70 26.57 -43.13
C ALA A 152 4.86 27.15 -43.97
N GLY A 153 6.04 26.53 -43.93
CA GLY A 153 7.18 26.90 -44.77
C GLY A 153 6.91 26.65 -46.27
N GLU A 154 6.31 25.52 -46.61
CA GLU A 154 5.92 25.17 -47.99
C GLU A 154 4.89 26.16 -48.55
N VAL A 155 3.89 26.55 -47.75
CA VAL A 155 2.91 27.58 -48.14
C VAL A 155 3.60 28.92 -48.45
N GLN A 156 4.53 29.36 -47.60
CA GLN A 156 5.28 30.60 -47.85
C GLN A 156 6.14 30.52 -49.12
N ASP A 157 6.74 29.36 -49.41
CA ASP A 157 7.51 29.15 -50.64
C ASP A 157 6.61 29.22 -51.87
N LEU A 158 5.46 28.54 -51.83
CA LEU A 158 4.44 28.60 -52.89
C LEU A 158 3.96 30.02 -53.12
N ASP A 159 3.70 30.80 -52.07
CA ASP A 159 3.30 32.21 -52.18
C ASP A 159 4.37 33.05 -52.89
N ARG A 160 5.66 32.86 -52.56
CA ARG A 160 6.77 33.56 -53.23
C ARG A 160 6.87 33.16 -54.71
N ARG A 161 6.69 31.88 -55.04
CA ARG A 161 6.68 31.40 -56.44
C ARG A 161 5.53 32.01 -57.22
N MET A 162 4.33 32.06 -56.64
CA MET A 162 3.16 32.67 -57.25
C MET A 162 3.36 34.16 -57.51
N GLU A 163 3.97 34.89 -56.57
CA GLU A 163 4.30 36.30 -56.77
C GLU A 163 5.36 36.50 -57.85
N GLY A 164 6.38 35.63 -57.89
CA GLY A 164 7.37 35.61 -58.97
C GLY A 164 6.74 35.43 -60.35
N LEU A 165 5.86 34.43 -60.50
CA LEU A 165 5.13 34.17 -61.74
C LEU A 165 4.20 35.33 -62.15
N ARG A 166 3.56 36.00 -61.17
CA ARG A 166 2.75 37.20 -61.45
C ARG A 166 3.61 38.35 -61.96
N SER A 167 4.78 38.58 -61.35
CA SER A 167 5.73 39.60 -61.80
C SER A 167 6.24 39.30 -63.22
N GLU A 168 6.62 38.05 -63.49
CA GLU A 168 7.08 37.60 -64.81
C GLU A 168 5.99 37.79 -65.87
N SER A 169 4.76 37.36 -65.57
CA SER A 169 3.60 37.57 -66.44
C SER A 169 3.37 39.06 -66.74
N GLY A 170 3.45 39.92 -65.72
CA GLY A 170 3.37 41.38 -65.89
C GLY A 170 4.45 41.93 -66.82
N ALA A 171 5.70 41.48 -66.68
CA ALA A 171 6.80 41.86 -67.55
C ALA A 171 6.62 41.39 -69.00
N LEU A 172 6.17 40.14 -69.21
CA LEU A 172 5.88 39.58 -70.52
C LEU A 172 4.76 40.36 -71.22
N VAL A 173 3.69 40.73 -70.51
CA VAL A 173 2.61 41.56 -71.05
C VAL A 173 3.13 42.94 -71.47
N ALA A 174 3.96 43.58 -70.65
CA ALA A 174 4.56 44.87 -70.99
C ALA A 174 5.49 44.78 -72.21
N ALA A 175 6.31 43.72 -72.29
CA ALA A 175 7.17 43.45 -73.43
C ALA A 175 6.37 43.24 -74.72
N ALA A 176 5.28 42.45 -74.65
CA ALA A 176 4.38 42.23 -75.78
C ALA A 176 3.74 43.54 -76.28
N GLN A 177 3.32 44.42 -75.37
CA GLN A 177 2.78 45.75 -75.73
C GLN A 177 3.84 46.65 -76.37
N SER A 178 5.08 46.65 -75.88
CA SER A 178 6.18 47.39 -76.48
C SER A 178 6.49 46.89 -77.89
N ALA A 179 6.57 45.58 -78.08
CA ALA A 179 6.79 44.97 -79.38
C ALA A 179 5.65 45.29 -80.37
N ALA A 180 4.40 45.31 -79.89
CA ALA A 180 3.25 45.72 -80.69
C ALA A 180 3.37 47.17 -81.18
N ARG A 181 3.77 48.11 -80.30
CA ARG A 181 4.00 49.51 -80.68
C ARG A 181 5.13 49.66 -81.70
N GLN A 182 6.27 48.99 -81.46
CA GLN A 182 7.39 48.97 -82.40
C GLN A 182 6.97 48.49 -83.79
N ARG A 183 6.12 47.46 -83.84
CA ARG A 183 5.57 46.96 -85.11
C ARG A 183 4.70 48.02 -85.79
N THR A 184 3.84 48.73 -85.06
CA THR A 184 3.03 49.84 -85.61
C THR A 184 3.92 50.97 -86.12
N ASP A 185 4.96 51.35 -85.39
CA ASP A 185 5.91 52.39 -85.81
C ASP A 185 6.69 51.98 -87.06
N LEU A 186 7.16 50.73 -87.13
CA LEU A 186 7.81 50.16 -88.31
C LEU A 186 6.88 50.14 -89.52
N GLN A 187 5.60 49.79 -89.34
CA GLN A 187 4.60 49.86 -90.40
C GLN A 187 4.40 51.28 -90.92
N GLY A 188 4.32 52.27 -90.03
CA GLY A 188 4.24 53.68 -90.40
C GLY A 188 5.48 54.18 -91.16
N MET A 189 6.68 53.75 -90.74
CA MET A 189 7.92 54.06 -91.48
C MET A 189 7.93 53.41 -92.87
N VAL A 190 7.52 52.15 -92.99
CA VAL A 190 7.41 51.45 -94.28
C VAL A 190 6.41 52.17 -95.20
N GLU A 191 5.26 52.60 -94.68
CA GLU A 191 4.27 53.35 -95.45
C GLU A 191 4.81 54.72 -95.91
N THR A 192 5.53 55.43 -95.05
CA THR A 192 6.19 56.70 -95.39
C THR A 192 7.24 56.51 -96.47
N LEU A 193 8.08 55.47 -96.37
CA LEU A 193 9.07 55.12 -97.39
C LEU A 193 8.39 54.74 -98.72
N ALA A 194 7.28 54.00 -98.67
CA ALA A 194 6.51 53.65 -99.85
C ALA A 194 5.92 54.90 -100.54
N GLN A 195 5.37 55.85 -99.78
CA GLN A 195 4.88 57.14 -100.30
C GLN A 195 6.00 57.98 -100.90
N LEU A 196 7.16 58.04 -100.25
CA LEU A 196 8.35 58.75 -100.76
C LEU A 196 8.84 58.13 -102.07
N LEU A 197 8.91 56.80 -102.16
CA LEU A 197 9.25 56.09 -103.39
C LEU A 197 8.24 56.35 -104.51
N ALA A 198 6.94 56.33 -104.20
CA ALA A 198 5.89 56.67 -105.17
C ALA A 198 6.05 58.10 -105.69
N SER A 199 6.25 59.07 -104.80
CA SER A 199 6.51 60.48 -105.16
C SER A 199 7.74 60.63 -106.04
N ARG A 200 8.87 60.01 -105.68
CA ARG A 200 10.09 60.03 -106.50
C ARG A 200 9.91 59.35 -107.85
N SER A 201 9.13 58.27 -107.93
CA SER A 201 8.82 57.61 -109.20
C SER A 201 7.99 58.50 -110.13
N GLU A 202 7.03 59.25 -109.58
CA GLU A 202 6.25 60.23 -110.34
C GLU A 202 7.12 61.41 -110.78
N GLU A 203 8.01 61.91 -109.91
CA GLU A 203 9.03 62.89 -110.28
C GLU A 203 9.91 62.40 -111.44
N LEU A 204 10.38 61.15 -111.40
CA LEU A 204 11.18 60.53 -112.47
C LEU A 204 10.39 60.44 -113.79
N VAL A 205 9.14 60.00 -113.77
CA VAL A 205 8.28 59.96 -114.97
C VAL A 205 8.04 61.36 -115.54
N GLN A 206 7.82 62.37 -114.69
CA GLN A 206 7.72 63.76 -115.14
C GLN A 206 9.05 64.26 -115.73
N LEU A 207 10.18 63.86 -115.16
CA LEU A 207 11.51 64.20 -115.67
C LEU A 207 11.75 63.54 -117.03
N GLU A 208 11.44 62.25 -117.18
CA GLU A 208 11.50 61.52 -118.44
C GLU A 208 10.58 62.13 -119.50
N ARG A 209 9.37 62.54 -119.14
CA ARG A 209 8.47 63.23 -120.06
C ARG A 209 9.05 64.56 -120.52
N ARG A 210 9.69 65.31 -119.60
CA ARG A 210 10.36 66.58 -119.90
C ARG A 210 11.59 66.38 -120.78
N ILE A 211 12.36 65.32 -120.54
CA ILE A 211 13.49 64.91 -121.39
C ILE A 211 12.96 64.47 -122.75
N GLY A 212 11.88 63.69 -122.83
CA GLY A 212 11.22 63.31 -124.08
C GLY A 212 10.66 64.50 -124.88
N GLU A 213 10.13 65.52 -124.20
CA GLU A 213 9.76 66.81 -124.80
C GLU A 213 10.98 67.60 -125.29
N GLN A 214 12.13 67.47 -124.63
CA GLN A 214 13.41 68.03 -125.06
C GLN A 214 14.09 67.20 -126.17
N ASP A 215 13.87 65.89 -126.22
CA ASP A 215 14.40 64.94 -127.21
C ASP A 215 13.56 64.90 -128.51
N LEU A 216 12.35 65.48 -128.54
CA LEU A 216 11.67 65.85 -129.80
C LEU A 216 12.41 66.97 -130.58
N LYS A 217 13.58 67.44 -130.07
CA LYS A 217 14.50 68.38 -130.73
C LYS A 217 15.91 67.83 -130.99
N VAL A 218 16.14 66.52 -130.89
CA VAL A 218 17.46 65.92 -131.19
C VAL A 218 17.29 64.59 -131.95
N PRO A 219 17.95 64.41 -133.11
CA PRO A 219 17.97 63.13 -133.79
C PRO A 219 18.89 62.14 -133.07
N THR A 220 18.31 60.98 -132.77
CA THR A 220 18.80 59.64 -133.13
C THR A 220 20.29 59.34 -132.92
N GLU A 221 20.60 58.42 -132.00
CA GLU A 221 21.33 57.18 -132.32
C GLU A 221 21.33 56.19 -131.14
N GLY A 222 20.87 54.96 -131.42
CA GLY A 222 21.06 53.79 -130.54
C GLY A 222 22.52 53.30 -130.55
N PRO A 223 22.89 52.22 -129.83
CA PRO A 223 22.24 50.91 -130.02
C PRO A 223 22.07 50.03 -128.76
N ALA A 224 21.29 48.95 -128.93
CA ALA A 224 21.26 47.73 -128.12
C ALA A 224 21.87 46.57 -128.96
N PRO A 225 21.91 45.27 -128.54
CA PRO A 225 21.71 44.62 -127.23
C PRO A 225 22.80 43.52 -126.94
N LEU A 226 22.53 42.60 -125.98
CA LEU A 226 23.14 41.27 -125.66
C LEU A 226 24.05 41.26 -124.41
N ALA A 227 24.09 40.29 -123.49
CA ALA A 227 23.32 39.06 -123.18
C ALA A 227 23.81 38.57 -121.78
N ALA A 228 22.92 38.26 -120.83
CA ALA A 228 22.61 36.92 -120.30
C ALA A 228 23.77 36.01 -119.80
N ALA A 229 23.79 35.73 -118.48
CA ALA A 229 24.08 34.43 -117.81
C ALA A 229 24.18 34.69 -116.28
N ALA A 230 23.27 34.26 -115.38
CA ALA A 230 22.85 32.91 -114.96
C ALA A 230 23.95 32.09 -114.24
N GLY A 231 23.70 31.76 -112.96
CA GLY A 231 24.45 30.80 -112.11
C GLY A 231 24.56 31.33 -110.66
N ALA A 232 23.72 30.98 -109.68
CA ALA A 232 23.48 29.67 -109.05
C ALA A 232 24.74 29.03 -108.41
N GLY A 233 24.74 28.93 -107.07
CA GLY A 233 25.71 28.22 -106.23
C GLY A 233 25.58 28.69 -104.78
N ALA A 234 24.76 28.07 -103.92
CA ALA A 234 25.01 26.81 -103.19
C ALA A 234 25.99 26.96 -102.01
N GLN A 235 25.44 26.74 -100.80
CA GLN A 235 26.01 26.11 -99.59
C GLN A 235 27.48 26.36 -99.20
N ALA A 236 27.66 26.83 -97.96
CA ALA A 236 28.68 26.30 -97.06
C ALA A 236 28.27 26.54 -95.59
N ALA A 237 28.16 25.45 -94.83
CA ALA A 237 28.21 25.43 -93.38
C ALA A 237 29.57 25.97 -92.88
N PRO A 238 29.72 26.16 -91.57
CA PRO A 238 30.59 25.19 -90.90
C PRO A 238 30.04 24.74 -89.53
N GLU A 239 30.11 23.44 -89.30
CA GLU A 239 30.44 22.89 -87.98
C GLU A 239 31.71 23.58 -87.44
N PRO A 240 31.92 23.58 -86.12
CA PRO A 240 32.99 22.68 -85.70
C PRO A 240 32.57 21.70 -84.62
N ALA A 241 33.06 20.48 -84.84
CA ALA A 241 33.25 19.42 -83.89
C ALA A 241 34.16 19.84 -82.72
N SER A 242 33.94 19.17 -81.60
CA SER A 242 34.92 18.48 -80.74
C SER A 242 34.46 18.58 -79.27
N GLU A 243 33.94 17.50 -78.67
CA GLU A 243 34.69 16.34 -78.17
C GLU A 243 35.22 16.59 -76.76
N GLU A 244 34.48 16.13 -75.75
CA GLU A 244 35.10 15.47 -74.60
C GLU A 244 34.10 14.50 -73.94
N ALA A 245 34.57 13.27 -73.78
CA ALA A 245 33.89 12.13 -73.21
C ALA A 245 34.35 11.93 -71.73
N PRO A 246 34.08 10.81 -71.03
CA PRO A 246 33.39 10.76 -69.73
C PRO A 246 34.32 10.29 -68.58
N PRO A 247 33.84 9.90 -67.37
CA PRO A 247 33.28 8.55 -67.13
C PRO A 247 32.02 8.57 -66.21
N ALA A 248 31.03 7.69 -66.40
CA ALA A 248 30.89 6.34 -65.84
C ALA A 248 30.92 6.25 -64.30
N SER A 249 29.72 6.03 -63.73
CA SER A 249 29.42 5.18 -62.56
C SER A 249 27.90 5.24 -62.36
N ASP A 250 27.15 4.19 -62.68
CA ASP A 250 26.85 3.01 -61.84
C ASP A 250 25.70 3.27 -60.86
N GLU A 251 24.88 2.22 -60.68
CA GLU A 251 23.78 2.04 -59.71
C GLU A 251 22.42 2.67 -60.11
N ALA A 252 21.43 1.90 -60.59
CA ALA A 252 20.63 0.85 -59.91
C ALA A 252 19.49 1.45 -59.06
N GLU A 253 18.34 0.77 -59.09
CA GLU A 253 17.22 0.88 -58.14
C GLU A 253 16.41 2.20 -58.21
N GLU A 254 15.08 2.26 -58.18
CA GLU A 254 14.00 1.32 -57.96
C GLU A 254 12.72 2.07 -58.37
N ALA A 255 11.84 1.46 -59.16
CA ALA A 255 10.53 1.99 -59.43
C ALA A 255 9.61 1.66 -58.25
N GLY A 256 9.52 2.57 -57.27
CA GLY A 256 8.54 2.52 -56.19
C GLY A 256 7.19 3.05 -56.65
N GLU A 257 6.24 2.14 -56.87
CA GLU A 257 4.81 2.44 -56.85
C GLU A 257 4.41 3.06 -55.49
N PRO A 258 3.48 4.03 -55.44
CA PRO A 258 2.88 4.44 -54.19
C PRO A 258 1.91 3.34 -53.73
N GLU A 259 2.37 2.42 -52.89
CA GLU A 259 1.50 1.60 -52.06
C GLU A 259 0.66 2.52 -51.16
N VAL A 260 -0.64 2.41 -51.38
CA VAL A 260 -1.70 2.90 -50.50
C VAL A 260 -1.61 2.08 -49.21
N PRO A 261 -1.56 2.66 -48.01
CA PRO A 261 -1.78 1.87 -46.81
C PRO A 261 -3.27 1.48 -46.79
N ALA A 262 -3.54 0.26 -47.19
CA ALA A 262 -4.79 -0.40 -46.83
C ALA A 262 -4.81 -0.49 -45.30
N GLU A 263 -5.82 0.14 -44.70
CA GLU A 263 -6.23 -0.07 -43.32
C GLU A 263 -6.40 -1.58 -43.07
N GLU A 264 -5.43 -2.17 -42.38
CA GLU A 264 -5.64 -3.41 -41.67
C GLU A 264 -6.43 -3.07 -40.41
N VAL A 265 -7.75 -3.19 -40.55
CA VAL A 265 -8.71 -3.22 -39.45
C VAL A 265 -8.43 -4.52 -38.70
N ASP A 266 -7.57 -4.44 -37.68
CA ASP A 266 -7.42 -5.46 -36.66
C ASP A 266 -8.64 -5.34 -35.73
N GLU A 267 -9.73 -6.00 -36.12
CA GLU A 267 -10.82 -6.38 -35.23
C GLU A 267 -10.31 -7.48 -34.30
N PRO A 268 -10.30 -7.30 -32.97
CA PRO A 268 -10.28 -8.43 -32.08
C PRO A 268 -11.67 -9.08 -32.12
N GLU A 269 -11.85 -10.07 -32.99
CA GLU A 269 -12.86 -11.11 -32.82
C GLU A 269 -12.56 -11.84 -31.51
N ALA A 270 -13.14 -11.35 -30.41
CA ALA A 270 -13.38 -12.13 -29.21
C ALA A 270 -14.42 -13.21 -29.56
N GLN A 271 -13.94 -14.30 -30.14
CA GLN A 271 -14.69 -15.55 -30.21
C GLN A 271 -14.99 -15.98 -28.78
N ALA A 272 -16.27 -15.91 -28.44
CA ALA A 272 -16.84 -16.60 -27.30
C ALA A 272 -16.64 -18.10 -27.51
N GLU A 273 -15.70 -18.69 -26.78
CA GLU A 273 -15.75 -20.11 -26.45
C GLU A 273 -16.90 -20.33 -25.46
N GLU A 274 -18.10 -20.53 -26.00
CA GLU A 274 -19.07 -21.41 -25.36
C GLU A 274 -18.57 -22.84 -25.54
N VAL A 275 -17.91 -23.37 -24.51
CA VAL A 275 -17.80 -24.82 -24.30
C VAL A 275 -18.81 -25.21 -23.24
N ASP A 276 -20.01 -25.49 -23.73
CA ASP A 276 -20.96 -26.36 -23.05
C ASP A 276 -20.39 -27.77 -23.10
N ALA A 277 -19.97 -28.27 -21.93
CA ALA A 277 -19.72 -29.69 -21.71
C ALA A 277 -20.27 -30.04 -20.32
N SER A 278 -21.58 -30.21 -20.30
CA SER A 278 -22.25 -31.09 -19.35
C SER A 278 -21.75 -32.54 -19.50
N GLU A 279 -21.98 -33.32 -18.44
CA GLU A 279 -21.86 -34.79 -18.32
C GLU A 279 -20.58 -35.39 -17.71
N ASP A 280 -20.72 -35.68 -16.41
CA ASP A 280 -20.70 -37.05 -15.87
C ASP A 280 -19.43 -37.88 -16.09
N ALA A 281 -18.59 -37.93 -15.05
CA ALA A 281 -17.77 -39.10 -14.77
C ALA A 281 -17.47 -39.22 -13.28
N ALA A 282 -18.23 -40.09 -12.63
CA ALA A 282 -17.93 -40.67 -11.34
C ALA A 282 -16.52 -41.31 -11.31
N ALA A 283 -15.72 -40.99 -10.28
CA ALA A 283 -14.68 -41.88 -9.78
C ALA A 283 -14.24 -41.49 -8.35
N ALA A 284 -14.73 -42.28 -7.40
CA ALA A 284 -14.11 -42.78 -6.16
C ALA A 284 -13.40 -41.83 -5.16
N PRO A 285 -13.69 -41.98 -3.84
CA PRO A 285 -12.97 -41.33 -2.76
C PRO A 285 -11.63 -42.06 -2.50
N THR A 286 -10.55 -41.30 -2.30
CA THR A 286 -9.32 -41.84 -1.71
C THR A 286 -9.34 -41.62 -0.22
N ASP A 287 -9.61 -42.71 0.48
CA ASP A 287 -9.19 -42.97 1.86
C ASP A 287 -7.69 -42.67 2.01
N ALA A 288 -7.34 -41.76 2.90
CA ALA A 288 -6.01 -41.67 3.49
C ALA A 288 -6.19 -41.47 5.01
N ALA A 289 -6.13 -42.61 5.70
CA ALA A 289 -6.07 -42.73 7.15
C ALA A 289 -4.80 -42.06 7.72
N PRO A 290 -4.80 -41.74 9.03
CA PRO A 290 -3.76 -40.94 9.66
C PRO A 290 -2.54 -41.78 10.02
N GLU A 291 -1.35 -41.22 9.84
CA GLU A 291 -0.09 -41.82 10.27
C GLU A 291 0.26 -41.30 11.66
N GLU A 292 0.06 -42.16 12.67
CA GLU A 292 0.73 -42.07 13.97
C GLU A 292 2.25 -42.25 13.77
N ALA A 293 3.04 -41.31 14.27
CA ALA A 293 4.41 -41.58 14.67
C ALA A 293 4.77 -40.72 15.89
N ALA A 294 4.93 -41.43 17.02
CA ALA A 294 5.40 -40.93 18.29
C ALA A 294 6.93 -40.76 18.32
N ALA A 295 7.38 -39.73 19.05
CA ALA A 295 8.62 -39.61 19.85
C ALA A 295 8.86 -38.09 20.03
N GLY A 296 8.88 -37.48 21.22
CA GLY A 296 9.49 -37.95 22.44
C GLY A 296 10.83 -37.25 22.60
N GLU A 297 10.85 -35.99 23.07
CA GLU A 297 12.05 -35.41 23.67
C GLU A 297 11.66 -34.41 24.76
N ALA A 298 12.07 -34.76 25.98
CA ALA A 298 11.92 -34.00 27.19
C ALA A 298 13.27 -33.34 27.51
N ALA A 299 13.28 -32.03 27.72
CA ALA A 299 14.31 -31.23 28.39
C ALA A 299 13.80 -29.78 28.37
N GLU A 300 13.89 -28.92 29.38
CA GLU A 300 14.43 -28.95 30.72
C GLU A 300 13.71 -27.79 31.44
N ALA A 301 13.38 -27.98 32.70
CA ALA A 301 12.89 -26.94 33.58
C ALA A 301 14.10 -26.22 34.23
N GLU A 302 14.23 -24.92 33.99
CA GLU A 302 14.93 -23.97 34.88
C GLU A 302 13.84 -22.99 35.33
N ASP A 303 13.28 -23.09 36.53
CA ASP A 303 13.86 -22.72 37.83
C ASP A 303 14.42 -21.29 37.85
N ALA A 304 13.53 -20.33 38.13
CA ALA A 304 13.90 -19.02 38.68
C ALA A 304 12.67 -18.32 39.29
N ALA A 305 12.28 -18.74 40.49
CA ALA A 305 11.72 -17.80 41.46
C ALA A 305 12.83 -16.88 41.98
N PRO A 306 12.53 -15.65 42.43
CA PRO A 306 12.60 -15.50 43.87
C PRO A 306 11.56 -14.56 44.50
N ALA A 307 11.16 -15.00 45.70
CA ALA A 307 11.00 -14.19 46.91
C ALA A 307 9.89 -13.13 46.97
N GLU A 308 8.68 -13.59 47.29
CA GLU A 308 7.78 -12.83 48.16
C GLU A 308 8.35 -12.84 49.58
N ALA A 309 8.68 -11.66 50.10
CA ALA A 309 8.96 -11.43 51.51
C ALA A 309 7.66 -11.01 52.23
N PRO A 310 7.41 -11.49 53.46
CA PRO A 310 6.22 -11.14 54.21
C PRO A 310 6.36 -9.73 54.82
N ALA A 311 5.36 -8.88 54.60
CA ALA A 311 5.22 -7.61 55.28
C ALA A 311 4.66 -7.86 56.69
N GLU A 312 5.47 -7.58 57.71
CA GLU A 312 5.05 -7.45 59.10
C GLU A 312 4.18 -6.19 59.25
N GLU A 313 2.99 -6.39 59.85
CA GLU A 313 2.20 -5.34 60.47
C GLU A 313 2.88 -4.91 61.79
N ASP A 314 3.18 -3.62 61.94
CA ASP A 314 3.15 -2.97 63.25
C ASP A 314 2.74 -1.49 63.09
N PRO A 315 1.85 -0.94 63.94
CA PRO A 315 1.31 0.40 63.82
C PRO A 315 2.03 1.36 64.78
N ALA A 316 2.66 2.42 64.26
CA ALA A 316 3.01 3.56 65.09
C ALA A 316 3.16 4.83 64.27
N ALA A 317 2.49 5.86 64.76
CA ALA A 317 2.47 7.20 64.25
C ALA A 317 3.86 7.85 64.23
N GLU A 318 4.21 8.50 63.12
CA GLU A 318 5.00 9.73 63.20
C GLU A 318 4.70 10.64 62.01
N THR A 319 4.20 11.82 62.37
CA THR A 319 3.80 12.92 61.50
C THR A 319 5.07 13.56 60.95
N ALA A 320 5.56 13.09 59.81
CA ALA A 320 6.64 13.72 59.07
C ALA A 320 6.07 14.36 57.79
N GLU A 321 5.96 15.69 57.86
CA GLU A 321 5.55 16.61 56.81
C GLU A 321 6.46 16.43 55.57
N ALA A 322 5.92 15.78 54.54
CA ALA A 322 6.58 15.65 53.25
C ALA A 322 6.79 17.05 52.63
N PRO A 323 7.94 17.33 52.00
CA PRO A 323 8.17 18.60 51.32
C PRO A 323 7.13 18.76 50.21
N GLN A 324 6.32 19.82 50.31
CA GLN A 324 5.35 20.19 49.29
C GLN A 324 6.09 20.29 47.94
N PRO A 325 5.66 19.54 46.90
CA PRO A 325 6.17 19.75 45.56
C PRO A 325 5.88 21.19 45.17
N ALA A 326 6.91 21.90 44.72
CA ALA A 326 6.78 23.23 44.14
C ALA A 326 5.65 23.20 43.09
N PRO A 327 4.79 24.24 43.01
CA PRO A 327 3.66 24.25 42.11
C PRO A 327 4.16 24.03 40.68
N ALA A 328 3.81 22.87 40.12
CA ALA A 328 3.97 22.61 38.70
C ALA A 328 3.26 23.76 37.99
N ALA A 329 4.03 24.55 37.22
CA ALA A 329 3.48 25.61 36.42
C ALA A 329 2.35 25.03 35.56
N GLU A 330 1.12 25.52 35.74
CA GLU A 330 -0.06 25.10 35.00
C GLU A 330 0.21 25.22 33.49
N VAL A 331 0.63 24.10 32.88
CA VAL A 331 0.83 24.00 31.43
C VAL A 331 -0.55 24.05 30.81
N GLY A 332 -0.76 25.02 29.93
CA GLY A 332 -2.08 25.52 29.52
C GLY A 332 -3.07 24.42 29.17
N GLU A 333 -4.06 24.23 30.03
CA GLU A 333 -5.20 23.35 29.77
C GLU A 333 -5.97 23.85 28.55
N LEU A 334 -6.05 23.01 27.52
CA LEU A 334 -6.96 23.22 26.41
C LEU A 334 -8.40 23.12 26.95
N ARG A 335 -9.13 24.23 26.95
CA ARG A 335 -10.54 24.26 27.41
C ARG A 335 -11.48 23.93 26.26
N ALA A 336 -12.67 23.42 26.56
CA ALA A 336 -13.73 23.32 25.56
C ALA A 336 -14.00 24.68 24.88
N GLY A 337 -14.28 24.65 23.58
CA GLY A 337 -14.47 25.81 22.73
C GLY A 337 -14.00 25.59 21.30
N THR A 338 -14.14 26.61 20.46
CA THR A 338 -13.70 26.60 19.06
C THR A 338 -12.32 27.24 18.93
N TYR A 339 -11.47 26.59 18.15
CA TYR A 339 -10.08 26.96 17.91
C TYR A 339 -9.79 26.96 16.41
N GLY A 340 -9.05 27.95 15.94
CA GLY A 340 -8.58 28.06 14.56
C GLY A 340 -7.10 27.70 14.45
N ILE A 341 -6.78 26.89 13.45
CA ILE A 341 -5.43 26.43 13.08
C ILE A 341 -5.29 26.62 11.56
N GLY A 342 -4.92 27.83 11.12
CA GLY A 342 -4.93 28.18 9.69
C GLY A 342 -6.35 28.04 9.08
N PRO A 343 -6.54 27.21 8.02
CA PRO A 343 -7.85 26.93 7.42
C PRO A 343 -8.67 25.88 8.19
N LEU A 344 -8.12 25.27 9.24
CA LEU A 344 -8.80 24.27 10.06
C LEU A 344 -9.48 24.93 11.27
N PHE A 345 -10.71 24.53 11.54
CA PHE A 345 -11.46 24.91 12.73
C PHE A 345 -11.77 23.65 13.54
N ALA A 346 -11.24 23.57 14.77
CA ALA A 346 -11.52 22.50 15.71
C ALA A 346 -12.42 23.00 16.84
N THR A 347 -13.55 22.34 17.05
CA THR A 347 -14.45 22.60 18.19
C THR A 347 -14.36 21.44 19.15
N PHE A 348 -13.93 21.71 20.37
CA PHE A 348 -13.83 20.75 21.46
C PHE A 348 -15.02 20.94 22.41
N VAL A 349 -15.83 19.91 22.58
CA VAL A 349 -17.03 19.93 23.41
C VAL A 349 -16.68 19.36 24.80
N PRO A 350 -17.30 19.85 25.91
CA PRO A 350 -16.98 19.35 27.26
C PRO A 350 -17.28 17.88 27.50
N ASP A 351 -18.03 17.22 26.61
CA ASP A 351 -18.38 15.80 26.68
C ASP A 351 -17.29 14.86 26.16
N GLY A 352 -16.14 15.41 25.73
CA GLY A 352 -15.04 14.64 25.13
C GLY A 352 -15.14 14.50 23.62
N THR A 353 -16.15 15.07 22.96
CA THR A 353 -16.26 15.02 21.49
C THR A 353 -15.57 16.22 20.84
N PHE A 354 -14.87 15.99 19.72
CA PHE A 354 -14.35 17.07 18.87
C PHE A 354 -14.97 17.05 17.47
N THR A 355 -15.00 18.21 16.85
CA THR A 355 -15.32 18.36 15.42
C THR A 355 -14.27 19.24 14.78
N MET A 356 -13.56 18.72 13.79
CA MET A 356 -12.55 19.44 13.01
C MET A 356 -13.05 19.62 11.58
N ARG A 357 -13.12 20.88 11.11
CA ARG A 357 -13.55 21.22 9.75
C ARG A 357 -12.44 21.94 9.00
N ASN A 358 -12.14 21.48 7.79
CA ASN A 358 -11.31 22.19 6.83
C ASN A 358 -12.21 23.00 5.90
N VAL A 359 -12.15 24.34 5.98
CA VAL A 359 -13.03 25.19 5.17
C VAL A 359 -12.61 25.28 3.71
N GLU A 360 -11.36 24.98 3.37
CA GLU A 360 -10.87 25.00 2.00
C GLU A 360 -11.24 23.72 1.24
N LEU A 361 -11.20 22.58 1.94
CA LEU A 361 -11.51 21.27 1.36
C LEU A 361 -12.99 20.84 1.53
N ASP A 362 -13.79 21.65 2.24
CA ASP A 362 -15.15 21.34 2.68
C ASP A 362 -15.31 19.93 3.29
N THR A 363 -14.32 19.53 4.09
CA THR A 363 -14.29 18.25 4.82
C THR A 363 -14.46 18.48 6.30
N SER A 364 -15.09 17.51 6.98
CA SER A 364 -15.24 17.50 8.43
C SER A 364 -14.95 16.11 9.00
N VAL A 365 -14.32 16.10 10.17
CA VAL A 365 -14.04 14.92 10.97
C VAL A 365 -14.59 15.15 12.38
N THR A 366 -15.27 14.17 12.92
CA THR A 366 -15.70 14.11 14.33
C THR A 366 -14.96 12.99 15.05
N GLY A 367 -14.83 13.06 16.36
CA GLY A 367 -14.19 11.97 17.13
C GLY A 367 -14.12 12.30 18.61
N GLN A 368 -13.30 11.57 19.36
CA GLN A 368 -13.07 11.79 20.78
C GLN A 368 -11.76 12.55 21.00
N TRP A 369 -11.75 13.47 21.98
CA TRP A 369 -10.56 14.20 22.40
C TRP A 369 -10.33 14.07 23.90
N GLU A 370 -9.05 13.99 24.25
CA GLU A 370 -8.61 13.99 25.63
C GLU A 370 -7.37 14.88 25.76
N ALA A 371 -7.29 15.69 26.80
CA ALA A 371 -6.11 16.52 27.09
C ALA A 371 -5.59 16.20 28.50
N VAL A 372 -4.52 15.42 28.57
CA VAL A 372 -3.92 14.96 29.84
C VAL A 372 -2.44 15.26 29.84
N ASN A 373 -1.92 15.85 30.92
CA ASN A 373 -0.50 16.17 31.09
C ASN A 373 0.11 17.00 29.93
N GLY A 374 -0.69 17.89 29.34
CA GLY A 374 -0.26 18.70 28.19
C GLY A 374 -0.13 17.93 26.88
N LEU A 375 -0.64 16.70 26.79
CA LEU A 375 -0.83 15.98 25.53
C LEU A 375 -2.32 16.03 25.13
N LEU A 376 -2.58 16.49 23.92
CA LEU A 376 -3.87 16.41 23.25
C LEU A 376 -3.91 15.14 22.40
N THR A 377 -4.79 14.22 22.74
CA THR A 377 -5.07 13.00 21.98
C THR A 377 -6.40 13.14 21.25
N LEU A 378 -6.42 12.86 19.96
CA LEU A 378 -7.63 12.80 19.13
C LEU A 378 -7.77 11.35 18.63
N SER A 379 -8.86 10.67 19.00
CA SER A 379 -9.12 9.28 18.66
C SER A 379 -10.47 9.09 17.97
N ASP A 380 -10.68 7.89 17.42
CA ASP A 380 -11.96 7.43 16.86
C ASP A 380 -12.57 8.40 15.84
N PRO A 381 -11.83 8.76 14.77
CA PRO A 381 -12.33 9.69 13.78
C PRO A 381 -13.47 9.08 12.97
N GLU A 382 -14.55 9.84 12.85
CA GLU A 382 -15.64 9.60 11.91
C GLU A 382 -15.68 10.72 10.87
N GLY A 383 -15.73 10.37 9.58
CA GLY A 383 -15.74 11.32 8.47
C GLY A 383 -14.47 11.31 7.62
N GLY A 384 -14.38 12.28 6.71
CA GLY A 384 -13.31 12.35 5.71
C GLY A 384 -12.00 12.88 6.31
N SER A 385 -11.24 12.03 6.99
CA SER A 385 -9.96 12.38 7.63
C SER A 385 -8.76 12.48 6.68
N GLY A 386 -8.96 12.24 5.38
CA GLY A 386 -7.89 12.17 4.40
C GLY A 386 -6.90 11.06 4.75
N SER A 387 -5.61 11.32 4.54
CA SER A 387 -4.49 10.39 4.85
C SER A 387 -3.95 10.51 6.27
N SER A 388 -4.66 11.19 7.18
CA SER A 388 -4.18 11.40 8.54
C SER A 388 -4.30 10.11 9.35
N SER A 389 -3.22 9.68 10.00
CA SER A 389 -3.20 8.50 10.87
C SER A 389 -3.73 8.86 12.26
N PHE A 390 -4.73 8.13 12.76
CA PHE A 390 -5.24 8.23 14.13
C PHE A 390 -4.80 7.02 14.96
N PRO A 391 -4.64 7.16 16.29
CA PRO A 391 -4.85 8.37 17.08
C PRO A 391 -3.78 9.45 16.84
N MET A 392 -4.20 10.72 16.80
CA MET A 392 -3.26 11.84 16.73
C MET A 392 -2.90 12.29 18.13
N VAL A 393 -1.61 12.40 18.43
CA VAL A 393 -1.11 12.77 19.75
C VAL A 393 -0.18 13.98 19.61
N CYS A 394 -0.63 15.12 20.11
CA CYS A 394 0.07 16.40 20.00
C CYS A 394 0.43 16.95 21.39
N ARG A 395 1.65 17.48 21.54
CA ARG A 395 2.05 18.18 22.78
C ARG A 395 1.58 19.64 22.72
N LEU A 396 0.87 20.09 23.74
CA LEU A 396 0.45 21.48 23.92
C LEU A 396 1.61 22.27 24.55
N VAL A 397 2.12 23.27 23.82
CA VAL A 397 3.18 24.16 24.29
C VAL A 397 2.63 25.57 24.37
N LYS A 398 2.69 26.18 25.56
CA LYS A 398 2.29 27.58 25.74
C LYS A 398 3.47 28.47 25.37
N GLU A 399 3.33 29.26 24.31
CA GLU A 399 4.36 30.21 23.86
C GLU A 399 3.78 31.63 23.87
N ALA A 400 4.26 32.45 24.82
CA ALA A 400 3.73 33.79 25.11
C ALA A 400 2.20 33.80 25.39
N GLN A 401 1.39 34.22 24.41
CA GLN A 401 -0.07 34.28 24.50
C GLN A 401 -0.78 33.29 23.56
N ALA A 402 -0.03 32.50 22.79
CA ALA A 402 -0.56 31.50 21.88
C ALA A 402 -0.30 30.08 22.43
N LEU A 403 -1.20 29.15 22.09
CA LEU A 403 -1.01 27.73 22.28
C LEU A 403 -0.48 27.16 20.97
N LYS A 404 0.69 26.52 21.00
CA LYS A 404 1.26 25.79 19.86
C LYS A 404 1.12 24.29 20.05
N LEU A 405 0.92 23.59 18.94
CA LEU A 405 1.06 22.14 18.89
C LEU A 405 2.50 21.79 18.55
N ALA A 406 3.09 20.88 19.32
CA ALA A 406 4.39 20.30 19.05
C ALA A 406 4.26 18.78 18.87
N VAL A 407 5.27 18.17 18.26
CA VAL A 407 5.36 16.71 18.13
C VAL A 407 5.48 16.11 19.55
N ALA A 408 4.63 15.13 19.86
CA ALA A 408 4.75 14.36 21.10
C ALA A 408 5.87 13.32 20.97
N ASP A 409 6.43 12.86 22.10
CA ASP A 409 7.50 11.86 22.06
C ASP A 409 7.01 10.49 21.54
N GLN A 410 5.69 10.26 21.57
CA GLN A 410 5.01 9.09 21.03
C GLN A 410 3.74 9.55 20.28
N GLY A 411 3.58 9.07 19.04
CA GLY A 411 2.41 9.36 18.19
C GLY A 411 2.71 10.30 17.02
N ASN A 412 1.72 10.48 16.14
CA ASN A 412 1.79 11.39 15.00
C ASN A 412 1.02 12.68 15.33
N CYS A 413 1.66 13.83 15.17
CA CYS A 413 1.02 15.14 15.24
C CYS A 413 1.24 15.86 13.91
N PRO A 414 0.39 15.63 12.89
CA PRO A 414 0.50 16.32 11.61
C PRO A 414 0.26 17.83 11.74
N LEU A 415 -0.30 18.27 12.88
CA LEU A 415 -0.56 19.67 13.20
C LEU A 415 0.60 20.36 13.95
N ALA A 416 1.73 19.66 14.15
CA ALA A 416 2.87 20.21 14.88
C ALA A 416 3.47 21.42 14.16
N GLY A 417 3.85 22.44 14.94
CA GLY A 417 4.37 23.71 14.45
C GLY A 417 3.29 24.75 14.14
N MET A 418 2.01 24.40 14.23
CA MET A 418 0.91 25.34 14.00
C MET A 418 0.46 26.05 15.28
N ASP A 419 0.13 27.33 15.14
CA ASP A 419 -0.47 28.16 16.19
C ASP A 419 -1.97 27.89 16.28
N ILE A 420 -2.45 27.63 17.50
CA ILE A 420 -3.86 27.50 17.82
C ILE A 420 -4.35 28.79 18.45
N THR A 421 -5.39 29.39 17.86
CA THR A 421 -6.07 30.57 18.42
C THR A 421 -7.51 30.24 18.80
N ARG A 422 -7.92 30.56 20.03
CA ARG A 422 -9.33 30.42 20.43
C ARG A 422 -10.15 31.50 19.73
N ARG A 423 -11.25 31.09 19.08
CA ARG A 423 -12.16 31.96 18.33
C ARG A 423 -13.30 32.49 19.20
#